data_AF-A0A8B8EMV0-F1
#
_entry.id   AF-A0A8B8EMV0-F1
#
_cell.length_a   1.000
_cell.length_b   1.000
_cell.length_c   1.000
_cell.angle_alpha   90.00
_cell.angle_beta   90.00
_cell.angle_gamma   90.00
#
_symmetry.space_group_name_H-M   'P 1'
#
loop_
_entity.id
_entity.type
_entity.pdbx_description
1 polymer ?
#
loop_
_entity_poly.entity_id
_entity_poly.type
_entity_poly.pdbx_seq_one_letter_code
_entity_poly.pdbx_strand_id
1 'polypeptide(L)'
;MNFSVISFKEAEEIMKSTEHSQFVRINKHKRIIFHPRFLGNTRKGVEEALKSERNLVSEEFGGALIAYNNIQIQQAMGLIVDPYIHFDIVADFIVFKPTVGSILTGVVHRVFKSHVSLLVYGIFNASIKKSKSNEDQLREGSEVEFKVERIYVNNRILSMHGALLSDDVPKGQRKTQRNSHIKSFDEDSMADEEPKTAEESMEFESNPQEDTGVSNASSFNGIDETNEDVKLAFEDSPPTKNKKSEKKKKKKSKKEKI
;
A
#
# COMPACT_ATOMS: atom_id res chain seq x y z
N MET A 1 10.70 -0.31 8.14
CA MET A 1 9.90 0.93 7.92
C MET A 1 8.45 0.58 8.19
N ASN A 2 7.81 1.23 9.17
CA ASN A 2 6.36 1.09 9.37
C ASN A 2 5.67 1.98 8.34
N PHE A 3 5.20 1.38 7.24
CA PHE A 3 4.33 2.10 6.31
C PHE A 3 3.01 2.39 6.99
N SER A 4 2.51 3.63 6.86
CA SER A 4 1.15 3.94 7.27
C SER A 4 0.19 3.02 6.53
N VAL A 5 -0.79 2.48 7.25
CA VAL A 5 -1.79 1.57 6.69
C VAL A 5 -3.12 2.28 6.72
N ILE A 6 -3.68 2.56 5.54
CA ILE A 6 -5.04 3.07 5.40
C ILE A 6 -6.00 1.88 5.36
N SER A 7 -6.97 1.85 6.27
CA SER A 7 -8.04 0.85 6.27
C SER A 7 -9.01 1.06 5.11
N PHE A 8 -9.81 0.03 4.79
CA PHE A 8 -10.81 0.15 3.73
C PHE A 8 -11.82 1.28 4.00
N LYS A 9 -12.25 1.44 5.26
CA LYS A 9 -13.20 2.48 5.66
C LYS A 9 -12.60 3.88 5.53
N GLU A 10 -11.37 4.08 6.02
CA GLU A 10 -10.66 5.36 5.87
C GLU A 10 -10.44 5.72 4.40
N ALA A 11 -10.09 4.74 3.56
CA ALA A 11 -9.94 4.97 2.13
C ALA A 11 -11.27 5.36 1.45
N GLU A 12 -12.41 4.79 1.88
CA GLU A 12 -13.74 5.24 1.41
C GLU A 12 -14.10 6.64 1.90
N GLU A 13 -13.68 7.01 3.11
CA GLU A 13 -13.90 8.36 3.66
C GLU A 13 -13.08 9.40 2.86
N ILE A 14 -11.80 9.12 2.58
CA ILE A 14 -10.94 9.97 1.73
C ILE A 14 -11.54 10.15 0.33
N MET A 15 -12.02 9.06 -0.26
CA MET A 15 -12.65 9.09 -1.60
C MET A 15 -13.89 10.00 -1.64
N LYS A 16 -14.63 10.13 -0.53
CA LYS A 16 -15.84 10.96 -0.42
C LYS A 16 -15.54 12.40 -0.02
N SER A 17 -14.52 12.62 0.82
CA SER A 17 -14.23 13.92 1.42
C SER A 17 -13.36 14.81 0.54
N THR A 18 -12.53 14.22 -0.34
CA THR A 18 -11.58 14.97 -1.17
C THR A 18 -11.93 14.83 -2.65
N GLU A 19 -12.35 15.93 -3.28
CA GLU A 19 -12.72 16.00 -4.71
C GLU A 19 -11.58 15.50 -5.63
N HIS A 20 -10.33 15.63 -5.20
CA HIS A 20 -9.15 15.24 -5.95
C HIS A 20 -8.39 14.06 -5.33
N SER A 21 -9.05 13.19 -4.56
CA SER A 21 -8.38 12.06 -3.88
C SER A 21 -7.62 11.11 -4.81
N GLN A 22 -8.05 11.02 -6.08
CA GLN A 22 -7.59 10.00 -7.04
C GLN A 22 -7.79 8.56 -6.53
N PHE A 23 -8.65 8.35 -5.54
CA PHE A 23 -9.02 7.02 -5.05
C PHE A 23 -10.22 6.53 -5.84
N VAL A 24 -10.15 5.30 -6.32
CA VAL A 24 -11.22 4.68 -7.10
C VAL A 24 -11.55 3.33 -6.49
N ARG A 25 -12.83 3.13 -6.16
CA ARG A 25 -13.35 1.81 -5.78
C ARG A 25 -13.66 1.00 -7.03
N ILE A 26 -13.15 -0.23 -7.08
CA ILE A 26 -13.43 -1.19 -8.15
C ILE A 26 -13.86 -2.52 -7.54
N ASN A 27 -14.87 -3.16 -8.12
CA ASN A 27 -15.18 -4.56 -7.86
C ASN A 27 -14.62 -5.37 -9.04
N LYS A 28 -13.72 -6.31 -8.77
CA LYS A 28 -13.02 -7.03 -9.85
C LYS A 28 -12.68 -8.46 -9.47
N HIS A 29 -12.63 -9.31 -10.48
CA HIS A 29 -12.04 -10.63 -10.39
C HIS A 29 -10.52 -10.55 -10.44
N LYS A 30 -9.81 -11.27 -9.56
CA LYS A 30 -8.34 -11.32 -9.53
C LYS A 30 -7.88 -12.74 -9.22
N ARG A 31 -6.86 -13.20 -9.95
CA ARG A 31 -6.13 -14.43 -9.61
C ARG A 31 -5.11 -14.11 -8.52
N ILE A 32 -5.18 -14.85 -7.42
CA ILE A 32 -4.25 -14.75 -6.29
C ILE A 32 -3.38 -15.99 -6.26
N ILE A 33 -2.09 -15.76 -5.99
CA ILE A 33 -1.07 -16.79 -5.91
C ILE A 33 -0.44 -16.70 -4.52
N PHE A 34 -0.36 -17.81 -3.81
CA PHE A 34 0.23 -17.85 -2.47
C PHE A 34 0.92 -19.18 -2.17
N HIS A 35 1.80 -19.17 -1.17
CA HIS A 35 2.66 -20.30 -0.82
C HIS A 35 1.88 -21.48 -0.20
N PRO A 36 2.27 -22.75 -0.44
CA PRO A 36 1.65 -23.95 0.14
C PRO A 36 1.54 -24.00 1.65
N ARG A 37 2.31 -23.18 2.36
CA ARG A 37 2.22 -23.06 3.83
C ARG A 37 0.82 -22.67 4.31
N PHE A 38 -0.03 -22.14 3.43
CA PHE A 38 -1.42 -21.80 3.71
C PHE A 38 -2.41 -22.90 3.28
N LEU A 39 -1.93 -24.09 2.91
CA LEU A 39 -2.80 -25.24 2.64
C LEU A 39 -3.66 -25.55 3.87
N GLY A 40 -4.94 -25.82 3.65
CA GLY A 40 -5.94 -25.95 4.72
C GLY A 40 -6.46 -24.61 5.27
N ASN A 41 -5.86 -23.48 4.91
CA ASN A 41 -6.36 -22.14 5.25
C ASN A 41 -6.22 -21.16 4.07
N THR A 42 -6.97 -21.44 3.01
CA THR A 42 -7.01 -20.63 1.77
C THR A 42 -7.28 -19.15 2.05
N ARG A 43 -8.21 -18.85 2.98
CA ARG A 43 -8.57 -17.47 3.30
C ARG A 43 -7.36 -16.67 3.78
N LYS A 44 -6.57 -17.23 4.70
CA LYS A 44 -5.34 -16.60 5.20
C LYS A 44 -4.29 -16.42 4.10
N GLY A 45 -4.16 -17.41 3.21
CA GLY A 45 -3.24 -17.33 2.06
C GLY A 45 -3.59 -16.19 1.11
N VAL A 46 -4.89 -16.04 0.80
CA VAL A 46 -5.40 -14.92 -0.01
C VAL A 46 -5.16 -13.57 0.66
N GLU A 47 -5.45 -13.48 1.96
CA GLU A 47 -5.27 -12.24 2.71
C GLU A 47 -3.80 -11.82 2.81
N GLU A 48 -2.87 -12.77 3.02
CA GLU A 48 -1.45 -12.48 3.07
C GLU A 48 -0.90 -12.04 1.71
N ALA A 49 -1.36 -12.67 0.62
CA ALA A 49 -0.99 -12.27 -0.73
C ALA A 49 -1.45 -10.84 -1.04
N LEU A 50 -2.73 -10.51 -0.77
CA LEU A 50 -3.24 -9.15 -0.96
C LEU A 50 -2.56 -8.13 -0.04
N LYS A 51 -2.24 -8.52 1.20
CA LYS A 51 -1.49 -7.67 2.13
C LYS A 51 -0.10 -7.34 1.60
N SER A 52 0.58 -8.31 0.98
CA SER A 52 1.90 -8.10 0.38
C SER A 52 1.88 -7.18 -0.85
N GLU A 53 0.73 -7.08 -1.53
CA GLU A 53 0.52 -6.18 -2.67
C GLU A 53 0.07 -4.76 -2.27
N ARG A 54 -0.21 -4.51 -0.98
CA ARG A 54 -0.66 -3.20 -0.51
C ARG A 54 0.41 -2.13 -0.79
N ASN A 55 -0.06 -0.95 -1.19
CA ASN A 55 0.69 0.23 -1.59
C ASN A 55 1.53 0.06 -2.86
N LEU A 56 1.51 -1.12 -3.48
CA LEU A 56 2.20 -1.40 -4.74
C LEU A 56 1.29 -1.15 -5.93
N VAL A 57 1.88 -0.64 -7.01
CA VAL A 57 1.22 -0.53 -8.32
C VAL A 57 0.88 -1.93 -8.81
N SER A 58 -0.37 -2.09 -9.19
CA SER A 58 -0.91 -3.26 -9.88
C SER A 58 -1.20 -2.86 -11.32
N GLU A 59 -0.54 -3.51 -12.27
CA GLU A 59 -0.80 -3.33 -13.71
C GLU A 59 -2.27 -3.66 -14.03
N GLU A 60 -2.79 -4.72 -13.41
CA GLU A 60 -4.17 -5.16 -13.55
C GLU A 60 -5.19 -4.08 -13.13
N PHE A 61 -4.81 -3.22 -12.18
CA PHE A 61 -5.67 -2.14 -11.71
C PHE A 61 -5.33 -0.79 -12.33
N GLY A 62 -4.15 -0.63 -12.92
CA GLY A 62 -3.65 0.65 -13.43
C GLY A 62 -3.41 1.68 -12.32
N GLY A 63 -2.97 1.23 -11.14
CA GLY A 63 -2.73 2.09 -9.97
C GLY A 63 -2.29 1.29 -8.74
N ALA A 64 -2.03 2.00 -7.64
CA ALA A 64 -1.56 1.38 -6.40
C ALA A 64 -2.72 0.84 -5.56
N LEU A 65 -2.63 -0.41 -5.11
CA LEU A 65 -3.64 -1.03 -4.25
C LEU A 65 -3.57 -0.44 -2.83
N ILE A 66 -4.63 0.23 -2.37
CA ILE A 66 -4.68 0.82 -1.02
C ILE A 66 -5.29 -0.18 -0.04
N ALA A 67 -6.50 -0.61 -0.35
CA ALA A 67 -7.29 -1.44 0.53
C ALA A 67 -8.16 -2.39 -0.27
N TYR A 68 -8.62 -3.44 0.41
CA TYR A 68 -9.50 -4.45 -0.17
C TYR A 68 -10.51 -4.91 0.89
N ASN A 69 -11.69 -5.32 0.44
CA ASN A 69 -12.75 -5.85 1.30
C ASN A 69 -13.65 -6.81 0.51
N ASN A 70 -14.60 -7.46 1.19
CA ASN A 70 -15.61 -8.32 0.56
C ASN A 70 -15.00 -9.42 -0.32
N ILE A 71 -13.90 -10.03 0.13
CA ILE A 71 -13.21 -11.11 -0.60
C ILE A 71 -14.12 -12.33 -0.67
N GLN A 72 -14.42 -12.75 -1.90
CA GLN A 72 -15.18 -13.95 -2.24
C GLN A 72 -14.30 -14.88 -3.08
N ILE A 73 -13.96 -16.04 -2.50
CA ILE A 73 -13.21 -17.08 -3.21
C ILE A 73 -14.16 -17.81 -4.16
N GLN A 74 -13.85 -17.80 -5.45
CA GLN A 74 -14.74 -18.31 -6.51
C GLN A 74 -14.61 -19.82 -6.74
N GLN A 75 -13.62 -20.46 -6.13
CA GLN A 75 -13.25 -21.85 -6.35
C GLN A 75 -13.25 -22.64 -5.05
N ALA A 76 -13.76 -23.86 -5.07
CA ALA A 76 -13.70 -24.78 -3.93
C ALA A 76 -12.29 -25.38 -3.75
N MET A 77 -11.56 -25.57 -4.86
CA MET A 77 -10.23 -26.16 -4.87
C MET A 77 -9.26 -25.25 -5.62
N GLY A 78 -8.02 -25.17 -5.13
CA GLY A 78 -6.95 -24.39 -5.75
C GLY A 78 -6.23 -25.21 -6.81
N LEU A 79 -5.70 -24.52 -7.82
CA LEU A 79 -4.76 -25.11 -8.76
C LEU A 79 -3.34 -24.98 -8.19
N ILE A 80 -2.55 -26.06 -8.19
CA ILE A 80 -1.15 -26.01 -7.77
C ILE A 80 -0.26 -25.93 -9.01
N VAL A 81 0.58 -24.92 -9.08
CA VAL A 81 1.57 -24.72 -10.14
C VAL A 81 2.89 -24.29 -9.50
N ASP A 82 3.89 -25.17 -9.56
CA ASP A 82 5.30 -24.91 -9.24
C ASP A 82 5.64 -23.98 -8.06
N PRO A 83 5.73 -24.47 -6.81
CA PRO A 83 4.75 -25.22 -6.04
C PRO A 83 3.66 -24.28 -5.47
N TYR A 84 3.25 -23.20 -6.13
CA TYR A 84 2.30 -22.24 -5.57
C TYR A 84 0.84 -22.65 -5.73
N ILE A 85 -0.02 -22.13 -4.85
CA ILE A 85 -1.47 -22.34 -4.91
C ILE A 85 -2.11 -21.12 -5.56
N HIS A 86 -2.94 -21.38 -6.57
CA HIS A 86 -3.64 -20.39 -7.38
C HIS A 86 -5.14 -20.44 -7.09
N PHE A 87 -5.72 -19.30 -6.72
CA PHE A 87 -7.16 -19.15 -6.50
C PHE A 87 -7.70 -17.90 -7.16
N ASP A 88 -8.87 -18.02 -7.76
CA ASP A 88 -9.65 -16.88 -8.25
C ASP A 88 -10.52 -16.29 -7.13
N ILE A 89 -10.48 -14.96 -7.02
CA ILE A 89 -11.34 -14.20 -6.10
C ILE A 89 -12.11 -13.12 -6.85
N VAL A 90 -13.22 -12.70 -6.26
CA VAL A 90 -13.85 -11.40 -6.52
C VAL A 90 -13.79 -10.61 -5.22
N ALA A 91 -13.38 -9.35 -5.29
CA ALA A 91 -13.34 -8.49 -4.12
C ALA A 91 -13.56 -7.03 -4.51
N ASP A 92 -13.87 -6.21 -3.51
CA ASP A 92 -13.81 -4.77 -3.63
C ASP A 92 -12.38 -4.30 -3.34
N PHE A 93 -11.84 -3.47 -4.21
CA PHE A 93 -10.53 -2.86 -4.08
C PHE A 93 -10.66 -1.34 -4.13
N ILE A 94 -9.84 -0.65 -3.35
CA ILE A 94 -9.63 0.79 -3.47
C ILE A 94 -8.23 0.99 -4.01
N VAL A 95 -8.15 1.71 -5.12
CA VAL A 95 -6.92 1.91 -5.89
C VAL A 95 -6.64 3.39 -5.98
N PHE A 96 -5.41 3.80 -5.65
CA PHE A 96 -4.93 5.14 -5.89
C PHE A 96 -4.38 5.24 -7.32
N LYS A 97 -4.96 6.15 -8.11
CA LYS A 97 -4.68 6.35 -9.53
C LYS A 97 -4.33 7.82 -9.82
N PRO A 98 -3.17 8.31 -9.36
CA PRO A 98 -2.80 9.68 -9.64
C PRO A 98 -2.61 9.88 -11.15
N THR A 99 -2.92 11.08 -11.61
CA THR A 99 -2.81 11.46 -13.01
C THR A 99 -1.93 12.69 -13.15
N VAL A 100 -1.21 12.79 -14.27
CA VAL A 100 -0.48 14.01 -14.59
C VAL A 100 -1.48 15.16 -14.71
N GLY A 101 -1.21 16.25 -14.00
CA GLY A 101 -2.08 17.40 -13.89
C GLY A 101 -2.98 17.42 -12.65
N SER A 102 -3.14 16.29 -11.95
CA SER A 102 -3.91 16.28 -10.70
C SER A 102 -3.21 17.08 -9.61
N ILE A 103 -4.00 17.75 -8.76
CA ILE A 103 -3.51 18.41 -7.55
C ILE A 103 -3.62 17.41 -6.41
N LEU A 104 -2.52 17.24 -5.69
CA LEU A 104 -2.45 16.35 -4.53
C LEU A 104 -1.84 17.10 -3.36
N THR A 105 -2.21 16.64 -2.17
CA THR A 105 -1.67 17.14 -0.91
C THR A 105 -0.65 16.16 -0.36
N GLY A 106 0.53 16.66 0.00
CA GLY A 106 1.62 15.86 0.54
C GLY A 106 2.22 16.51 1.77
N VAL A 107 2.66 15.69 2.72
CA VAL A 107 3.40 16.17 3.90
C VAL A 107 4.88 16.14 3.58
N VAL A 108 5.59 17.24 3.85
CA VAL A 108 7.04 17.33 3.70
C VAL A 108 7.70 16.32 4.61
N HIS A 109 8.32 15.32 4.01
CA HIS A 109 9.02 14.25 4.71
C HIS A 109 10.49 14.58 4.94
N ARG A 110 11.15 15.15 3.93
CA ARG A 110 12.56 15.54 4.00
C ARG A 110 12.87 16.67 3.02
N VAL A 111 13.68 17.63 3.45
CA VAL A 111 14.15 18.75 2.63
C VAL A 111 15.58 18.51 2.18
N PHE A 112 15.85 18.56 0.87
CA PHE A 112 17.19 18.48 0.29
C PHE A 112 17.60 19.84 -0.28
N LYS A 113 18.87 19.96 -0.71
CA LYS A 113 19.39 21.20 -1.31
C LYS A 113 18.63 21.60 -2.59
N SER A 114 18.30 20.63 -3.45
CA SER A 114 17.69 20.88 -4.77
C SER A 114 16.19 20.58 -4.85
N HIS A 115 15.67 19.74 -3.96
CA HIS A 115 14.30 19.24 -4.01
C HIS A 115 13.77 18.94 -2.61
N VAL A 116 12.47 18.74 -2.52
CA VAL A 116 11.79 18.36 -1.27
C VAL A 116 11.03 17.07 -1.51
N SER A 117 11.21 16.10 -0.61
CA SER A 117 10.46 14.85 -0.59
C SER A 117 9.16 15.04 0.19
N LEU A 118 8.07 14.59 -0.40
CA LEU A 118 6.73 14.60 0.17
C LEU A 118 6.25 13.15 0.33
N LEU A 119 5.36 12.93 1.29
CA LEU A 119 4.55 11.73 1.40
C LEU A 119 3.09 12.09 1.20
N VAL A 120 2.50 11.58 0.13
CA VAL A 120 1.06 11.70 -0.14
C VAL A 120 0.33 10.59 0.62
N TYR A 121 -0.66 10.98 1.42
CA TYR A 121 -1.37 10.11 2.37
C TYR A 121 -0.45 9.36 3.37
N GLY A 122 0.78 9.85 3.58
CA GLY A 122 1.77 9.16 4.41
C GLY A 122 2.31 7.84 3.80
N ILE A 123 2.05 7.59 2.52
CA ILE A 123 2.35 6.32 1.83
C ILE A 123 3.17 6.53 0.57
N PHE A 124 2.72 7.42 -0.32
CA PHE A 124 3.28 7.54 -1.67
C PHE A 124 4.35 8.61 -1.76
N ASN A 125 5.47 8.23 -2.35
CA ASN A 125 6.59 9.13 -2.55
C ASN A 125 6.22 10.20 -3.57
N ALA A 126 6.46 11.45 -3.23
CA ALA A 126 6.39 12.57 -4.14
C ALA A 126 7.60 13.48 -3.96
N SER A 127 7.91 14.27 -4.97
CA SER A 127 8.98 15.26 -4.91
C SER A 127 8.61 16.52 -5.66
N ILE A 128 9.09 17.64 -5.16
CA ILE A 128 8.94 18.96 -5.79
C ILE A 128 10.30 19.65 -5.83
N LYS A 129 10.52 20.46 -6.87
CA LYS A 129 11.75 21.27 -6.97
C LYS A 129 11.75 22.34 -5.90
N LYS A 130 12.90 22.51 -5.24
CA LYS A 130 13.11 23.61 -4.29
C LYS A 130 13.50 24.86 -5.08
N SER A 131 12.89 25.99 -4.76
CA SER A 131 13.25 27.31 -5.28
C SER A 131 13.31 28.31 -4.13
N LYS A 132 14.09 29.39 -4.29
CA LYS A 132 14.20 30.46 -3.27
C LYS A 132 12.85 31.07 -2.91
N SER A 133 11.91 31.09 -3.87
CA SER A 133 10.56 31.65 -3.68
C SER A 133 9.67 30.84 -2.74
N ASN A 134 9.98 29.55 -2.53
CA ASN A 134 9.07 28.61 -1.87
C ASN A 134 9.67 28.02 -0.60
N GLU A 135 10.87 28.46 -0.21
CA GLU A 135 11.64 27.86 0.88
C GLU A 135 10.93 27.96 2.24
N ASP A 136 10.24 29.08 2.49
CA ASP A 136 9.52 29.31 3.75
C ASP A 136 8.36 28.33 3.99
N GLN A 137 7.75 27.83 2.91
CA GLN A 137 6.61 26.91 2.95
C GLN A 137 7.04 25.44 3.06
N LEU A 138 8.33 25.16 2.88
CA LEU A 138 8.86 23.80 2.71
C LEU A 138 9.65 23.33 3.94
N ARG A 139 8.96 23.31 5.09
CA ARG A 139 9.50 22.78 6.35
C ARG A 139 9.05 21.35 6.58
N GLU A 140 9.87 20.53 7.21
CA GLU A 140 9.49 19.15 7.54
C GLU A 140 8.22 19.12 8.40
N GLY A 141 7.29 18.23 8.05
CA GLY A 141 5.96 18.14 8.67
C GLY A 141 4.92 19.11 8.11
N SER A 142 5.29 20.08 7.28
CA SER A 142 4.32 20.96 6.61
C SER A 142 3.52 20.20 5.56
N GLU A 143 2.23 20.50 5.48
CA GLU A 143 1.34 19.99 4.43
C GLU A 143 1.31 20.99 3.27
N VAL A 144 1.54 20.49 2.04
CA VAL A 144 1.60 21.33 0.83
C VAL A 144 0.78 20.72 -0.31
N GLU A 145 0.13 21.58 -1.08
CA GLU A 145 -0.53 21.19 -2.33
C GLU A 145 0.42 21.37 -3.51
N PHE A 146 0.48 20.36 -4.37
CA PHE A 146 1.32 20.39 -5.56
C PHE A 146 0.59 19.78 -6.75
N LYS A 147 0.93 20.27 -7.94
CA LYS A 147 0.45 19.70 -9.20
C LYS A 147 1.40 18.60 -9.65
N VAL A 148 0.87 17.41 -9.89
CA VAL A 148 1.65 16.29 -10.45
C VAL A 148 2.03 16.62 -11.89
N GLU A 149 3.33 16.64 -12.19
CA GLU A 149 3.86 16.85 -13.54
C GLU A 149 4.29 15.54 -14.20
N ARG A 150 4.83 14.62 -13.40
CA ARG A 150 5.32 13.32 -13.87
C ARG A 150 5.06 12.24 -12.84
N ILE A 151 4.88 11.01 -13.32
CA ILE A 151 4.67 9.82 -12.50
C ILE A 151 5.68 8.77 -12.97
N TYR A 152 6.37 8.16 -12.01
CA TYR A 152 7.32 7.08 -12.23
C TYR A 152 6.90 5.87 -11.42
N VAL A 153 7.06 4.69 -12.01
CA VAL A 153 6.88 3.42 -11.32
C VAL A 153 8.17 2.63 -11.48
N ASN A 154 8.82 2.32 -10.36
CA ASN A 154 10.00 1.46 -10.35
C ASN A 154 9.75 0.30 -9.39
N ASN A 155 9.87 -0.94 -9.87
CA ASN A 155 9.60 -2.14 -9.08
C ASN A 155 8.25 -2.08 -8.33
N ARG A 156 7.19 -1.65 -9.04
CA ARG A 156 5.83 -1.41 -8.50
C ARG A 156 5.71 -0.29 -7.46
N ILE A 157 6.79 0.41 -7.11
CA ILE A 157 6.75 1.56 -6.20
C ILE A 157 6.40 2.82 -7.01
N LEU A 158 5.33 3.49 -6.59
CA LEU A 158 4.85 4.72 -7.20
C LEU A 158 5.60 5.93 -6.66
N SER A 159 6.13 6.76 -7.55
CA SER A 159 6.78 8.03 -7.24
C SER A 159 6.27 9.14 -8.13
N MET A 160 5.96 10.29 -7.55
CA MET A 160 5.44 11.45 -8.28
C MET A 160 6.44 12.60 -8.25
N HIS A 161 6.53 13.36 -9.34
CA HIS A 161 7.26 14.61 -9.39
C HIS A 161 6.29 15.72 -9.78
N GLY A 162 6.37 16.85 -9.12
CA GLY A 162 5.51 17.98 -9.40
C GLY A 162 6.10 19.32 -9.04
N ALA A 163 5.23 20.33 -9.08
CA ALA A 163 5.54 21.69 -8.70
C ALA A 163 4.47 22.22 -7.75
N LEU A 164 4.88 23.08 -6.83
CA LEU A 164 3.94 23.81 -5.99
C LEU A 164 3.00 24.63 -6.87
N LEU A 165 1.76 24.75 -6.42
CA LEU A 165 0.85 25.72 -6.98
C LEU A 165 1.35 27.10 -6.56
N SER A 166 1.99 27.85 -7.46
CA SER A 166 2.32 29.24 -7.17
C SER A 166 1.03 30.03 -6.99
N ASP A 167 1.10 31.07 -6.16
CA ASP A 167 -0.01 32.01 -5.88
C ASP A 167 -0.45 32.83 -7.12
N ASP A 168 0.00 32.48 -8.33
CA ASP A 168 -0.34 33.12 -9.62
C ASP A 168 -1.76 32.79 -10.11
N VAL A 169 -2.62 32.29 -9.22
CA VAL A 169 -4.06 32.30 -9.43
C VAL A 169 -4.56 33.69 -8.99
N PRO A 170 -5.13 34.53 -9.88
CA PRO A 170 -5.74 35.78 -9.46
C PRO A 170 -6.75 35.47 -8.37
N LYS A 171 -6.47 35.91 -7.13
CA LYS A 171 -7.33 35.72 -5.95
C LYS A 171 -8.63 36.49 -6.18
N GLY A 172 -9.54 35.89 -6.95
CA GLY A 172 -10.94 36.24 -7.03
C GLY A 172 -11.57 36.00 -5.67
N GLN A 173 -11.83 37.10 -4.98
CA GLN A 173 -12.40 37.24 -3.65
C GLN A 173 -13.30 36.07 -3.21
N ARG A 174 -12.78 35.18 -2.36
CA ARG A 174 -13.58 34.40 -1.41
C ARG A 174 -13.33 34.96 -0.02
N LYS A 175 -14.12 35.96 0.36
CA LYS A 175 -14.21 36.44 1.74
C LYS A 175 -14.93 35.37 2.56
N THR A 176 -14.18 34.56 3.29
CA THR A 176 -14.73 33.82 4.42
C THR A 176 -14.43 34.62 5.68
N GLN A 177 -15.43 35.35 6.17
CA GLN A 177 -15.37 36.03 7.46
C GLN A 177 -15.17 34.98 8.56
N ARG A 178 -14.00 35.01 9.21
CA ARG A 178 -13.83 34.40 10.53
C ARG A 178 -13.48 35.53 11.50
N ASN A 179 -14.47 35.91 12.30
CA ASN A 179 -14.28 36.81 13.44
C ASN A 179 -13.43 36.10 14.50
N SER A 180 -12.30 36.70 14.85
CA SER A 180 -11.67 36.49 16.16
C SER A 180 -11.19 37.85 16.67
N HIS A 181 -11.75 38.25 17.80
CA HIS A 181 -11.55 39.53 18.45
C HIS A 181 -10.38 39.43 19.45
N ILE A 182 -9.33 40.24 19.21
CA ILE A 182 -8.44 41.03 20.12
C ILE A 182 -7.65 40.28 21.23
N LYS A 183 -6.36 40.53 21.59
CA LYS A 183 -5.45 41.71 21.69
C LYS A 183 -3.98 41.23 21.63
N SER A 184 -3.11 41.76 20.77
CA SER A 184 -2.18 42.91 20.92
C SER A 184 -1.24 42.86 22.14
N PHE A 185 0.07 42.70 21.89
CA PHE A 185 1.16 43.30 22.66
C PHE A 185 2.36 43.52 21.72
N ASP A 186 2.81 44.77 21.69
CA ASP A 186 3.93 45.30 20.90
C ASP A 186 5.27 45.04 21.61
N GLU A 187 6.35 44.80 20.85
CA GLU A 187 7.69 45.29 21.21
C GLU A 187 8.62 45.35 19.97
N ASP A 188 9.45 46.38 19.98
CA ASP A 188 10.19 47.01 18.88
C ASP A 188 11.59 46.43 18.62
N SER A 189 12.12 46.76 17.42
CA SER A 189 13.54 47.05 17.08
C SER A 189 14.53 45.87 17.00
N MET A 190 15.63 45.86 16.23
CA MET A 190 16.25 46.62 15.12
C MET A 190 17.59 45.90 14.82
N ALA A 191 18.00 45.82 13.54
CA ALA A 191 19.41 45.77 13.05
C ALA A 191 20.31 44.59 13.52
N ASP A 192 21.35 44.10 12.84
CA ASP A 192 21.98 44.28 11.53
C ASP A 192 23.03 43.13 11.40
N GLU A 193 23.60 42.98 10.20
CA GLU A 193 24.93 42.40 9.89
C GLU A 193 25.13 40.88 9.63
N GLU A 194 25.47 40.60 8.36
CA GLU A 194 26.30 39.48 7.89
C GLU A 194 27.76 39.60 8.40
N PRO A 195 28.61 38.55 8.28
CA PRO A 195 29.47 38.50 7.09
C PRO A 195 29.82 37.08 6.54
N LYS A 196 29.90 37.04 5.20
CA LYS A 196 31.00 36.55 4.32
C LYS A 196 31.49 35.08 4.33
N THR A 197 31.35 34.50 3.12
CA THR A 197 32.35 33.76 2.29
C THR A 197 32.95 32.45 2.79
N ALA A 198 32.67 31.37 2.03
CA ALA A 198 33.71 30.59 1.35
C ALA A 198 33.06 29.78 0.22
N GLU A 199 33.53 30.03 -1.00
CA GLU A 199 33.27 29.24 -2.19
C GLU A 199 34.10 27.95 -2.12
N GLU A 200 33.50 26.79 -2.40
CA GLU A 200 34.26 25.68 -2.96
C GLU A 200 33.41 25.03 -4.06
N SER A 201 33.92 25.20 -5.27
CA SER A 201 33.50 24.61 -6.52
C SER A 201 33.93 23.14 -6.57
N MET A 202 33.04 22.25 -7.03
CA MET A 202 33.46 21.09 -7.84
C MET A 202 32.41 20.83 -8.91
N GLU A 203 32.82 21.09 -10.15
CA GLU A 203 32.21 20.63 -11.40
C GLU A 203 32.40 19.09 -11.51
N PHE A 204 31.37 18.37 -11.97
CA PHE A 204 31.30 17.63 -13.26
C PHE A 204 32.39 16.55 -13.39
N GLU A 205 32.09 15.25 -13.53
CA GLU A 205 31.72 14.67 -14.82
C GLU A 205 31.22 13.23 -14.72
N SER A 206 30.33 12.94 -15.67
CA SER A 206 30.01 11.64 -16.25
C SER A 206 31.22 10.89 -16.83
N ASN A 207 31.24 9.56 -16.75
CA ASN A 207 31.31 8.75 -17.98
C ASN A 207 30.81 7.30 -17.81
N PRO A 208 30.29 6.66 -18.87
CA PRO A 208 29.74 5.31 -18.90
C PRO A 208 30.73 4.29 -19.50
N GLN A 209 30.41 2.99 -19.35
CA GLN A 209 30.49 1.88 -20.34
C GLN A 209 30.38 0.55 -19.56
N GLU A 210 29.38 -0.30 -19.84
CA GLU A 210 29.45 -1.47 -20.76
C GLU A 210 30.57 -2.44 -20.33
N ASP A 211 30.35 -3.73 -20.07
CA ASP A 211 29.67 -4.71 -20.92
C ASP A 211 29.52 -6.06 -20.17
N THR A 212 28.63 -6.90 -20.71
CA THR A 212 28.52 -8.37 -20.62
C THR A 212 27.94 -9.07 -19.39
N GLY A 213 26.92 -9.90 -19.68
CA GLY A 213 27.11 -11.34 -19.48
C GLY A 213 26.42 -12.03 -18.30
N VAL A 214 25.10 -12.21 -18.44
CA VAL A 214 24.29 -13.38 -18.02
C VAL A 214 24.99 -14.49 -17.19
N SER A 215 24.48 -14.80 -16.00
CA SER A 215 24.00 -16.16 -15.64
C SER A 215 23.44 -16.26 -14.22
N ASN A 216 22.45 -17.15 -14.11
CA ASN A 216 21.66 -17.50 -12.94
C ASN A 216 22.46 -18.16 -11.81
N ALA A 217 21.78 -18.24 -10.65
CA ALA A 217 21.83 -19.28 -9.63
C ALA A 217 22.44 -18.87 -8.29
N SER A 218 21.52 -18.65 -7.34
CA SER A 218 21.52 -19.14 -5.96
C SER A 218 22.81 -19.81 -5.44
N SER A 219 23.32 -19.28 -4.33
CA SER A 219 23.95 -20.09 -3.29
C SER A 219 23.75 -19.43 -1.94
N PHE A 220 22.74 -19.95 -1.23
CA PHE A 220 22.59 -19.87 0.21
C PHE A 220 23.60 -20.83 0.83
N ASN A 221 24.36 -20.37 1.83
CA ASN A 221 24.95 -21.23 2.86
C ASN A 221 25.35 -20.40 4.08
N GLY A 222 24.97 -20.90 5.26
CA GLY A 222 25.27 -20.29 6.55
C GLY A 222 24.31 -20.77 7.62
N ILE A 223 24.43 -22.05 7.97
CA ILE A 223 23.73 -22.80 9.01
C ILE A 223 24.19 -22.29 10.40
N ASP A 224 23.28 -22.20 11.37
CA ASP A 224 23.59 -22.59 12.75
C ASP A 224 22.36 -23.27 13.38
N GLU A 225 22.61 -24.47 13.89
CA GLU A 225 21.66 -25.37 14.53
C GLU A 225 21.64 -25.12 16.05
N THR A 226 20.53 -25.43 16.73
CA THR A 226 20.56 -26.40 17.84
C THR A 226 19.15 -26.73 18.39
N ASN A 227 18.86 -28.05 18.37
CA ASN A 227 18.09 -28.91 19.30
C ASN A 227 16.55 -28.77 19.37
N GLU A 228 15.75 -29.74 18.89
CA GLU A 228 15.36 -31.07 19.47
C GLU A 228 14.52 -30.92 20.76
N ASP A 229 13.30 -31.45 20.96
CA ASP A 229 12.68 -32.74 20.62
C ASP A 229 11.13 -32.66 20.70
N VAL A 230 10.37 -33.29 19.78
CA VAL A 230 9.06 -33.91 20.11
C VAL A 230 8.83 -35.16 19.25
N LYS A 231 8.75 -36.32 19.91
CA LYS A 231 8.50 -37.66 19.36
C LYS A 231 7.12 -37.79 18.70
N LEU A 232 7.10 -38.35 17.49
CA LEU A 232 5.93 -38.96 16.85
C LEU A 232 5.98 -40.47 17.05
N ALA A 233 4.85 -41.07 17.43
CA ALA A 233 4.64 -42.53 17.38
C ALA A 233 3.38 -42.82 16.55
N PHE A 234 3.57 -43.58 15.47
CA PHE A 234 2.52 -44.29 14.74
C PHE A 234 2.69 -45.78 15.05
N GLU A 235 1.60 -46.47 15.37
CA GLU A 235 1.52 -47.93 15.23
C GLU A 235 0.23 -48.34 14.52
N ASP A 236 0.38 -49.43 13.78
CA ASP A 236 -0.48 -49.97 12.73
C ASP A 236 -1.55 -50.97 13.26
N SER A 237 -2.52 -51.30 12.41
CA SER A 237 -3.81 -51.99 12.63
C SER A 237 -3.72 -53.54 12.89
N PRO A 238 -4.81 -54.36 12.81
CA PRO A 238 -6.16 -54.43 13.44
C PRO A 238 -6.38 -55.81 14.19
N PRO A 239 -7.61 -56.20 14.68
CA PRO A 239 -8.46 -57.11 13.88
C PRO A 239 -10.01 -57.16 14.16
N THR A 240 -10.74 -57.54 13.10
CA THR A 240 -11.92 -58.46 12.95
C THR A 240 -13.28 -58.35 13.68
N LYS A 241 -14.33 -58.72 12.90
CA LYS A 241 -15.79 -58.77 13.14
C LYS A 241 -16.28 -60.07 13.80
N ASN A 242 -17.37 -59.99 14.59
CA ASN A 242 -18.57 -60.89 14.67
C ASN A 242 -19.28 -60.69 16.02
N LYS A 243 -20.57 -60.96 16.27
CA LYS A 243 -21.86 -61.00 15.55
C LYS A 243 -22.95 -61.21 16.64
N LYS A 244 -24.10 -60.54 16.52
CA LYS A 244 -25.49 -60.97 16.84
C LYS A 244 -25.95 -61.29 18.29
N SER A 245 -27.02 -60.59 18.72
CA SER A 245 -28.39 -61.12 18.98
C SER A 245 -29.37 -59.93 19.12
N GLU A 246 -30.35 -59.72 18.20
CA GLU A 246 -31.79 -60.13 18.25
C GLU A 246 -32.58 -59.53 19.43
N LYS A 247 -33.82 -58.97 19.37
CA LYS A 247 -34.92 -58.83 18.37
C LYS A 247 -36.08 -58.08 19.11
N LYS A 248 -36.80 -57.08 18.55
CA LYS A 248 -38.20 -57.13 17.98
C LYS A 248 -38.69 -55.66 17.82
N LYS A 249 -39.04 -55.14 16.61
CA LYS A 249 -40.32 -55.20 15.82
C LYS A 249 -41.54 -54.58 16.58
N LYS A 250 -42.39 -53.68 16.06
CA LYS A 250 -43.04 -53.42 14.73
C LYS A 250 -43.36 -51.90 14.60
N LYS A 251 -43.23 -51.20 13.45
CA LYS A 251 -43.96 -51.18 12.13
C LYS A 251 -45.34 -50.46 12.12
N LYS A 252 -45.43 -49.47 11.21
CA LYS A 252 -46.49 -48.50 10.84
C LYS A 252 -47.80 -49.10 10.26
N SER A 253 -48.92 -48.36 10.44
CA SER A 253 -49.99 -48.01 9.43
C SER A 253 -51.15 -47.30 10.18
N LYS A 254 -51.41 -45.99 10.08
CA LYS A 254 -52.18 -45.20 9.09
C LYS A 254 -53.57 -45.74 8.66
N LYS A 255 -54.60 -44.96 9.07
CA LYS A 255 -55.90 -44.59 8.42
C LYS A 255 -57.11 -45.55 8.36
N GLU A 256 -58.17 -45.08 9.04
CA GLU A 256 -59.55 -44.74 8.60
C GLU A 256 -60.58 -45.79 8.10
N LYS A 257 -61.85 -45.49 8.48
CA LYS A 257 -63.17 -45.96 8.00
C LYS A 257 -63.61 -47.35 8.51
N ILE A 258 -64.79 -47.58 9.09
CA ILE A 258 -66.11 -46.89 9.17
C ILE A 258 -66.63 -47.04 10.60
#